data_AF-A0A962EHB3-F1
#
_entry.id   AF-A0A962EHB3-F1
#
_cell.length_a   1.000
_cell.length_b   1.000
_cell.length_c   1.000
_cell.angle_alpha   90.00
_cell.angle_beta   90.00
_cell.angle_gamma   90.00
#
_symmetry.space_group_name_H-M   'P 1'
#
loop_
_entity.id
_entity.type
_entity.pdbx_description
1 polymer ?
#
loop_
_entity_poly.entity_id
_entity_poly.type
_entity_poly.pdbx_seq_one_letter_code
_entity_poly.pdbx_strand_id
1 'polypeptide(L)'
;MMDKVEARLQIERIIYRYAEAIDTGDLDSLASLFERGAIRIQGQQASIIGGEAVKNLIARFTSFYDQVGDKVEWRQGGVKPFTRHITSNLYFEKLEDDEAVTQS
;
A
#
# COMPACT_ATOMS: atom_id res chain seq x y z
N MET A 1 15.41 -22.04 -6.23
CA MET A 1 14.58 -21.39 -7.26
C MET A 1 13.16 -21.34 -6.70
N MET A 2 12.59 -20.15 -6.49
CA MET A 2 11.21 -20.05 -6.00
C MET A 2 10.27 -20.50 -7.11
N ASP A 3 9.34 -21.40 -6.81
CA ASP A 3 8.34 -21.81 -7.80
C ASP A 3 7.29 -20.71 -8.01
N LYS A 4 6.57 -20.77 -9.13
CA LYS A 4 5.58 -19.74 -9.50
C LYS A 4 4.40 -19.66 -8.54
N VAL A 5 4.06 -20.76 -7.86
CA VAL A 5 2.96 -20.80 -6.89
C VAL A 5 3.37 -20.07 -5.62
N GLU A 6 4.58 -20.31 -5.12
CA GLU A 6 5.13 -19.60 -3.97
C GLU A 6 5.27 -18.10 -4.27
N ALA A 7 5.79 -17.74 -5.45
CA ALA A 7 5.86 -16.34 -5.88
C ALA A 7 4.48 -15.65 -5.86
N ARG A 8 3.47 -16.32 -6.40
CA ARG A 8 2.09 -15.84 -6.39
C ARG A 8 1.58 -15.62 -4.96
N LEU A 9 1.73 -16.62 -4.08
CA LEU A 9 1.29 -16.51 -2.69
C LEU A 9 1.97 -15.37 -1.94
N GLN A 10 3.26 -15.14 -2.20
CA GLN A 10 4.00 -14.02 -1.60
C GLN A 10 3.49 -12.66 -2.09
N ILE A 11 3.19 -12.52 -3.39
CA ILE A 11 2.61 -11.29 -3.93
C ILE A 11 1.21 -11.06 -3.36
N GLU A 12 0.35 -12.09 -3.31
CA GLU A 12 -0.98 -11.99 -2.71
C GLU A 12 -0.91 -11.52 -1.25
N ARG A 13 0.01 -12.08 -0.45
CA ARG A 13 0.23 -11.65 0.94
C ARG A 13 0.66 -10.19 1.04
N ILE A 14 1.54 -9.71 0.16
CA ILE A 14 1.96 -8.30 0.15
C ILE A 14 0.76 -7.40 -0.12
N ILE A 15 -0.09 -7.75 -1.08
CA ILE A 15 -1.27 -6.96 -1.44
C ILE A 15 -2.29 -6.93 -0.30
N TYR A 16 -2.55 -8.06 0.36
CA TYR A 16 -3.47 -8.09 1.50
C TYR A 16 -2.93 -7.33 2.72
N ARG A 17 -1.61 -7.41 2.99
CA ARG A 17 -0.97 -6.60 4.04
C ARG A 17 -1.02 -5.11 3.75
N TYR A 18 -0.87 -4.72 2.48
CA TYR A 18 -1.08 -3.33 2.06
C TYR A 18 -2.51 -2.86 2.37
N ALA A 19 -3.51 -3.65 1.94
CA ALA A 19 -4.93 -3.33 2.17
C ALA A 19 -5.25 -3.20 3.67
N GLU A 20 -4.81 -4.17 4.47
CA GLU A 20 -4.99 -4.19 5.92
C GLU A 20 -4.33 -2.97 6.59
N ALA A 21 -3.08 -2.65 6.23
CA ALA A 21 -2.35 -1.52 6.79
C ALA A 21 -3.08 -0.19 6.52
N ILE A 22 -3.60 0.00 5.31
CA ILE A 22 -4.38 1.19 4.97
C ILE A 22 -5.68 1.24 5.80
N ASP A 23 -6.47 0.16 5.79
CA ASP A 23 -7.79 0.14 6.44
C ASP A 23 -7.72 0.25 7.97
N THR A 24 -6.61 -0.20 8.57
CA THR A 24 -6.36 -0.11 10.01
C THR A 24 -5.63 1.17 10.42
N GLY A 25 -5.14 1.96 9.46
CA GLY A 25 -4.33 3.15 9.71
C GLY A 25 -2.90 2.87 10.18
N ASP A 26 -2.42 1.64 10.04
CA ASP A 26 -1.05 1.24 10.35
C ASP A 26 -0.08 1.67 9.25
N LEU A 27 0.27 2.96 9.27
CA LEU A 27 1.18 3.53 8.28
C LEU A 27 2.64 3.11 8.47
N ASP A 28 3.01 2.54 9.61
CA ASP A 28 4.36 2.02 9.82
C ASP A 28 4.52 0.69 9.09
N SER A 29 3.57 -0.23 9.23
CA SER A 29 3.52 -1.46 8.44
C SER A 29 3.45 -1.16 6.95
N LEU A 30 2.69 -0.13 6.55
CA LEU A 30 2.67 0.35 5.18
C LEU A 30 4.06 0.81 4.71
N ALA A 31 4.75 1.65 5.50
CA ALA A 31 6.08 2.16 5.17
C ALA A 31 7.07 1.02 4.91
N SER A 32 7.06 -0.03 5.75
CA SER A 32 7.93 -1.19 5.58
C SER A 32 7.72 -1.92 4.26
N LEU A 33 6.49 -1.97 3.72
CA LEU A 33 6.23 -2.58 2.41
C LEU A 33 6.89 -1.79 1.26
N PHE A 34 7.14 -0.50 1.47
CA PHE A 34 7.71 0.41 0.47
C PHE A 34 9.18 0.79 0.72
N GLU A 35 9.91 0.14 1.64
CA GLU A 35 11.33 0.42 1.88
C GLU A 35 12.17 0.44 0.59
N ARG A 36 11.86 -0.47 -0.33
CA ARG A 36 12.47 -0.56 -1.66
C ARG A 36 11.45 -0.33 -2.78
N GLY A 37 10.30 0.22 -2.43
CA GLY A 37 9.16 0.42 -3.34
C GLY A 37 8.97 1.89 -3.71
N ALA A 38 8.06 2.12 -4.66
CA ALA A 38 7.62 3.45 -5.04
C ALA A 38 6.14 3.46 -5.41
N ILE A 39 5.48 4.58 -5.14
CA ILE A 39 4.16 4.89 -5.69
C ILE A 39 4.35 5.76 -6.93
N ARG A 40 3.73 5.35 -8.05
CA ARG A 40 3.62 6.13 -9.27
C ARG A 40 2.15 6.49 -9.48
N ILE A 41 1.87 7.78 -9.63
CA ILE A 41 0.53 8.29 -9.89
C ILE A 41 0.45 8.63 -11.37
N GLN A 42 -0.50 8.03 -12.11
CA GLN A 42 -0.67 8.31 -13.53
C GLN A 42 -0.91 9.81 -13.77
N GLY A 43 -0.19 10.38 -14.73
CA GLY A 43 -0.25 11.83 -15.00
C GLY A 43 0.64 12.70 -14.11
N GLN A 44 1.36 12.12 -13.14
CA GLN A 44 2.41 12.83 -12.38
C GLN A 44 3.79 12.29 -12.75
N GLN A 45 4.73 13.18 -13.05
CA GLN A 45 6.12 12.79 -13.33
C GLN A 45 6.86 12.30 -12.08
N ALA A 46 6.48 12.78 -10.90
CA ALA A 46 7.16 12.44 -9.66
C ALA A 46 6.70 11.08 -9.11
N SER A 47 7.66 10.21 -8.79
CA SER A 47 7.44 9.01 -7.99
C SER A 47 7.71 9.29 -6.51
N ILE A 48 6.85 8.78 -5.62
CA ILE A 48 7.10 8.77 -4.18
C ILE A 48 7.89 7.52 -3.85
N ILE A 49 9.16 7.66 -3.46
CA ILE A 49 10.10 6.53 -3.28
C ILE A 49 10.42 6.35 -1.80
N GLY A 50 10.35 5.11 -1.33
CA GLY A 50 10.71 4.74 0.04
C GLY A 50 9.56 4.86 1.05
N GLY A 51 9.66 4.07 2.13
CA GLY A 51 8.62 3.91 3.13
C GLY A 51 8.16 5.22 3.79
N GLU A 52 9.10 6.03 4.26
CA GLU A 52 8.77 7.31 4.92
C GLU A 52 8.05 8.30 3.98
N ALA A 53 8.46 8.36 2.71
CA ALA A 53 7.81 9.23 1.74
C ALA A 53 6.38 8.76 1.46
N VAL A 54 6.15 7.45 1.36
CA VAL A 54 4.81 6.86 1.18
C VAL A 54 3.94 7.08 2.42
N LYS A 55 4.47 6.86 3.62
CA LYS A 55 3.77 7.14 4.88
C LYS A 55 3.30 8.58 4.96
N ASN A 56 4.20 9.53 4.67
CA ASN A 56 3.86 10.96 4.67
C ASN A 56 2.81 11.31 3.60
N LEU A 57 2.87 10.68 2.43
CA LEU A 57 1.85 10.84 1.40
C LEU A 57 0.48 10.40 1.91
N ILE A 58 0.37 9.17 2.43
CA ILE A 58 -0.91 8.62 2.88
C ILE A 58 -1.45 9.42 4.07
N ALA A 59 -0.61 9.75 5.06
CA ALA A 59 -1.01 10.58 6.20
C ALA A 59 -1.63 11.92 5.76
N ARG A 60 -1.11 12.52 4.69
CA ARG A 60 -1.59 13.81 4.16
C ARG A 60 -2.89 13.70 3.36
N PHE A 61 -3.10 12.62 2.62
CA PHE A 61 -4.23 12.49 1.70
C PHE A 61 -5.42 11.70 2.27
N THR A 62 -5.23 11.02 3.39
CA THR A 62 -6.27 10.20 4.02
C THR A 62 -6.87 10.93 5.22
N SER A 63 -8.20 10.89 5.34
CA SER A 63 -8.88 11.34 6.57
C SER A 63 -8.86 10.22 7.61
N PHE A 64 -8.36 10.53 8.80
CA PHE A 64 -8.31 9.60 9.93
C PHE A 64 -9.33 10.00 10.99
N TYR A 65 -9.81 8.99 11.71
CA TYR A 65 -10.80 9.14 12.77
C TYR A 65 -10.32 8.40 14.00
N ASP A 66 -10.59 8.96 15.18
CA ASP A 66 -10.32 8.28 16.45
C ASP A 66 -11.43 7.26 16.80
N GLN A 67 -11.39 6.72 18.03
CA GLN A 67 -12.34 5.70 18.48
C GLN A 67 -13.77 6.23 18.69
N VAL A 68 -13.95 7.54 18.89
CA VAL A 68 -15.28 8.14 19.04
C VAL A 68 -15.83 8.66 17.71
N GLY A 69 -15.02 8.65 16.65
CA GLY A 69 -15.41 8.98 15.28
C GLY A 69 -15.09 10.42 14.88
N ASP A 70 -14.33 11.15 15.69
CA ASP A 70 -13.90 12.50 15.36
C ASP A 70 -12.73 12.47 14.38
N LYS A 71 -12.75 13.37 13.40
CA LYS A 71 -11.65 13.51 12.45
C LYS A 71 -10.44 14.10 13.14
N VAL A 72 -9.30 13.43 13.03
CA VAL A 72 -8.04 13.80 13.69
C VAL A 72 -6.85 13.66 12.74
N GLU A 73 -5.74 14.31 13.08
CA GLU A 73 -4.46 14.06 12.42
C GLU A 73 -3.99 12.63 12.66
N TRP A 74 -3.24 12.07 11.70
CA TRP A 74 -2.66 10.76 11.88
C TRP A 74 -1.67 10.74 13.05
N ARG A 75 -1.73 9.68 13.84
CA ARG A 75 -0.76 9.32 14.88
C ARG A 75 -0.65 7.81 14.92
N GLN A 76 0.47 7.32 15.45
CA GLN A 76 0.66 5.88 15.63
C GLN A 76 -0.38 5.33 16.62
N GLY A 77 -1.22 4.40 16.16
CA GLY A 77 -2.23 3.72 16.96
C GLY A 77 -3.47 4.56 17.31
N GLY A 78 -4.61 3.88 17.41
CA GLY A 78 -5.86 4.46 17.91
C GLY A 78 -6.55 5.45 16.96
N VAL A 79 -6.07 5.58 15.71
CA VAL A 79 -6.73 6.34 14.65
C VAL A 79 -6.70 5.53 13.35
N LYS A 80 -7.78 5.57 12.57
CA LYS A 80 -7.88 4.84 11.31
C LYS A 80 -8.82 5.53 10.32
N PRO A 81 -8.70 5.27 9.02
CA PRO A 81 -9.74 5.63 8.08
C PRO A 81 -10.96 4.70 8.21
N PHE A 82 -12.11 5.15 7.71
CA PHE A 82 -13.28 4.28 7.50
C PHE A 82 -13.31 3.75 6.06
N THR A 83 -12.28 2.99 5.71
CA THR A 83 -12.17 2.33 4.40
C THR A 83 -12.22 0.82 4.54
N ARG A 84 -12.51 0.15 3.42
CA ARG A 84 -12.31 -1.28 3.24
C ARG A 84 -11.81 -1.54 1.82
N HIS A 85 -10.57 -1.95 1.69
CA HIS A 85 -9.97 -2.35 0.43
C HIS A 85 -10.35 -3.80 0.15
N ILE A 86 -11.15 -4.01 -0.90
CA ILE A 86 -11.51 -5.34 -1.39
C ILE A 86 -10.61 -5.64 -2.58
N THR A 87 -9.69 -6.60 -2.42
CA THR A 87 -8.78 -7.03 -3.48
C THR A 87 -9.23 -8.38 -4.02
N SER A 88 -9.53 -8.44 -5.33
CA SER A 88 -9.90 -9.67 -6.03
C SER A 88 -9.31 -9.68 -7.44
N ASN A 89 -9.44 -10.81 -8.14
CA ASN A 89 -9.09 -10.94 -9.56
C ASN A 89 -7.63 -10.56 -9.88
N LEU A 90 -6.71 -10.87 -8.97
CA LEU A 90 -5.28 -10.61 -9.17
C LEU A 90 -4.77 -11.36 -10.40
N TYR A 91 -4.23 -10.60 -11.35
CA TYR A 91 -3.63 -11.08 -12.58
C TYR A 91 -2.11 -11.06 -12.44
N PHE A 92 -1.47 -12.18 -12.79
CA PHE A 92 -0.03 -12.36 -12.64
C PHE A 92 0.59 -12.64 -14.01
N GLU A 93 1.57 -11.83 -14.37
CA GLU A 93 2.35 -11.97 -15.60
C GLU A 93 3.83 -12.06 -15.24
N LYS A 94 4.55 -12.96 -15.90
CA LYS A 94 6.00 -13.01 -15.79
C LYS A 94 6.57 -12.05 -16.81
N LEU A 95 7.37 -11.10 -16.36
CA LEU A 95 8.11 -10.19 -17.23
C LEU A 95 9.52 -10.73 -17.48
N GLU A 96 10.09 -10.35 -18.62
CA GLU A 96 11.48 -10.68 -18.99
C GLU A 96 12.47 -9.74 -18.26
N ASP A 97 12.02 -8.52 -17.91
CA ASP A 97 12.79 -7.45 -17.24
C ASP A 97 12.15 -7.02 -15.90
N ASP A 98 12.84 -6.16 -15.13
CA ASP A 98 12.38 -5.55 -13.85
C ASP A 98 11.31 -4.45 -14.04
N GLU A 99 10.45 -4.59 -15.04
CA GLU A 99 9.40 -3.62 -15.35
C GLU A 99 8.15 -3.83 -14.49
N ALA A 100 7.29 -2.81 -14.43
CA ALA A 100 5.97 -2.91 -13.84
C ALA A 100 4.93 -2.82 -14.95
N VAL A 101 3.94 -3.72 -14.94
CA VAL A 101 2.83 -3.66 -15.92
C VAL A 101 1.90 -2.50 -15.55
N THR A 102 1.73 -1.56 -16.47
CA THR A 102 0.66 -0.56 -16.41
C THR A 102 -0.45 -0.96 -17.37
N GLN A 103 -1.63 -1.32 -16.85
CA GLN A 103 -2.83 -1.50 -17.68
C GLN A 103 -3.55 -0.15 -17.82
N SER A 104 -3.88 0.20 -19.06
CA SER A 104 -4.66 1.39 -19.45
C SER A 104 -6.15 1.11 -19.49
#